data_AF-A0A147H0R5-F1
#
_entry.id   AF-A0A147H0R5-F1
#
_cell.length_a   1.000
_cell.length_b   1.000
_cell.length_c   1.000
_cell.angle_alpha   90.00
_cell.angle_beta   90.00
_cell.angle_gamma   90.00
#
_symmetry.space_group_name_H-M   'P 1'
#
loop_
_entity.id
_entity.type
_entity.pdbx_description
1 polymer ?
#
loop_
_entity_poly.entity_id
_entity_poly.type
_entity_poly.pdbx_seq_one_letter_code
_entity_poly.pdbx_strand_id
1 'polypeptide(L)'
;MNARRAVPFEYFQHDCAHVAADWVKLRTGHDALEPLRGSGAPLDGGSLLRALRFVRQAGAGAPARESFIAAGEFLLGPSRHGLTARRGDVVLARSGGRVGRVSGYSFGVCTGSHIVAPGTDRLEFLPITSAEAAWSL
;
A
#
# COMPACT_ATOMS: atom_id res chain seq x y z
N MET A 1 15.27 -7.15 16.94
CA MET A 1 16.12 -7.74 15.89
C MET A 1 15.37 -7.61 14.56
N ASN A 2 15.98 -6.99 13.54
CA ASN A 2 15.27 -6.53 12.33
C ASN A 2 15.25 -7.63 11.25
N ALA A 3 14.37 -8.64 11.43
CA ALA A 3 14.35 -9.90 10.67
C ALA A 3 14.30 -9.75 9.14
N ARG A 4 13.75 -8.63 8.62
CA ARG A 4 13.64 -8.35 7.18
C ARG A 4 14.94 -7.80 6.55
N ARG A 5 15.90 -7.32 7.36
CA ARG A 5 17.13 -6.68 6.83
C ARG A 5 18.04 -7.64 6.05
N ALA A 6 17.96 -8.94 6.34
CA ALA A 6 18.76 -9.97 5.68
C ALA A 6 18.07 -10.59 4.45
N VAL A 7 16.83 -10.21 4.16
CA VAL A 7 16.05 -10.76 3.03
C VAL A 7 16.31 -9.88 1.81
N PRO A 8 16.73 -10.44 0.66
CA PRO A 8 16.86 -9.70 -0.58
C PRO A 8 15.55 -8.98 -0.94
N PHE A 9 15.65 -7.79 -1.50
CA PHE A 9 14.49 -7.04 -1.97
C PHE A 9 13.95 -7.70 -3.25
N GLU A 10 12.99 -8.62 -3.10
CA GLU A 10 12.35 -9.32 -4.21
C GLU A 10 11.03 -8.63 -4.62
N TYR A 11 11.14 -7.68 -5.55
CA TYR A 11 9.97 -7.06 -6.17
C TYR A 11 9.19 -8.10 -7.00
N PHE A 12 7.86 -8.09 -6.89
CA PHE A 12 6.86 -9.09 -7.36
C PHE A 12 6.49 -10.24 -6.40
N GLN A 13 7.26 -10.54 -5.34
CA GLN A 13 6.76 -11.42 -4.27
C GLN A 13 6.11 -10.64 -3.11
N HIS A 14 6.49 -9.38 -2.93
CA HIS A 14 5.90 -8.47 -1.94
C HIS A 14 5.61 -7.10 -2.58
N ASP A 15 4.38 -6.90 -3.05
CA ASP A 15 3.95 -5.59 -3.55
C ASP A 15 3.79 -4.56 -2.41
N CYS A 16 3.55 -3.29 -2.78
CA CYS A 16 3.37 -2.21 -1.80
C CYS A 16 2.22 -2.45 -0.81
N ALA A 17 1.19 -3.20 -1.21
CA ALA A 17 0.07 -3.52 -0.34
C ALA A 17 0.47 -4.57 0.71
N HIS A 18 1.27 -5.58 0.35
CA HIS A 18 1.80 -6.56 1.30
C HIS A 18 2.74 -5.91 2.32
N VAL A 19 3.64 -5.03 1.88
CA VAL A 19 4.54 -4.30 2.79
C VAL A 19 3.75 -3.41 3.76
N ALA A 20 2.74 -2.68 3.26
CA ALA A 20 1.89 -1.85 4.11
C ALA A 20 1.08 -2.71 5.09
N ALA A 21 0.52 -3.84 4.66
CA ALA A 21 -0.25 -4.73 5.51
C ALA A 21 0.59 -5.41 6.59
N ASP A 22 1.82 -5.81 6.27
CA ASP A 22 2.78 -6.33 7.25
C ASP A 22 3.08 -5.28 8.33
N TRP A 23 3.20 -4.00 7.93
CA TRP A 23 3.38 -2.90 8.88
C TRP A 23 2.15 -2.69 9.77
N VAL A 24 0.94 -2.71 9.19
CA VAL A 24 -0.32 -2.64 9.95
C VAL A 24 -0.36 -3.76 10.98
N LYS A 25 -0.14 -5.02 10.55
CA LYS A 25 -0.14 -6.19 11.42
C LYS A 25 0.89 -6.09 12.54
N LEU A 26 2.10 -5.63 12.23
CA LEU A 26 3.14 -5.43 13.24
C LEU A 26 2.74 -4.35 14.27
N ARG A 27 2.05 -3.30 13.85
CA ARG A 27 1.70 -2.15 14.70
C ARG A 27 0.43 -2.33 15.51
N THR A 28 -0.59 -2.95 14.93
CA THR A 28 -1.93 -3.02 15.51
C THR A 28 -2.35 -4.44 15.85
N GLY A 29 -1.61 -5.45 15.39
CA GLY A 29 -1.99 -6.87 15.47
C GLY A 29 -3.02 -7.29 14.41
N HIS A 30 -3.56 -6.35 13.62
CA HIS A 30 -4.59 -6.62 12.61
C HIS A 30 -3.99 -6.91 11.24
N ASP A 31 -4.41 -8.01 10.62
CA ASP A 31 -3.97 -8.38 9.27
C ASP A 31 -4.90 -7.78 8.21
N ALA A 32 -4.55 -6.59 7.71
CA ALA A 32 -5.37 -5.84 6.77
C ALA A 32 -5.72 -6.59 5.48
N LEU A 33 -4.92 -7.60 5.08
CA LEU A 33 -5.18 -8.39 3.87
C LEU A 33 -5.90 -9.71 4.15
N GLU A 34 -6.22 -10.03 5.41
CA GLU A 34 -6.98 -11.24 5.77
C GLU A 34 -8.28 -11.38 4.95
N PRO A 35 -9.10 -10.34 4.72
CA PRO A 35 -10.33 -10.45 3.92
C PRO A 35 -10.07 -10.81 2.45
N LEU A 36 -8.84 -10.64 1.97
CA LEU A 36 -8.44 -10.87 0.58
C LEU A 36 -7.67 -12.19 0.40
N ARG A 37 -7.46 -12.95 1.48
CA ARG A 37 -6.79 -14.27 1.48
C ARG A 37 -7.83 -15.40 1.58
N GLY A 38 -7.46 -16.58 1.08
CA GLY A 38 -8.31 -17.77 1.06
C GLY A 38 -8.58 -18.30 -0.35
N SER A 39 -9.11 -19.51 -0.44
CA SER A 39 -9.41 -20.16 -1.73
C SER A 39 -10.39 -19.33 -2.55
N GLY A 40 -9.98 -18.89 -3.74
CA GLY A 40 -10.79 -18.04 -4.62
C GLY A 40 -10.76 -16.54 -4.31
N ALA A 41 -10.03 -16.11 -3.28
CA ALA A 41 -9.93 -14.70 -2.90
C ALA A 41 -8.99 -13.91 -3.83
N PRO A 42 -9.03 -12.57 -3.82
CA PRO A 42 -8.24 -11.74 -4.74
C PRO A 42 -6.72 -11.95 -4.67
N LEU A 43 -6.17 -12.34 -3.53
CA LEU A 43 -4.74 -12.64 -3.36
C LEU A 43 -4.39 -14.12 -3.49
N ASP A 44 -5.36 -14.98 -3.78
CA ASP A 44 -5.13 -16.41 -4.00
C ASP A 44 -4.18 -16.64 -5.19
N GLY A 45 -3.07 -17.34 -4.93
CA GLY A 45 -2.04 -17.67 -5.92
C GLY A 45 -1.15 -16.52 -6.40
N GLY A 46 -1.11 -15.36 -5.72
CA GLY A 46 -0.20 -14.26 -6.06
C GLY A 46 -0.54 -13.51 -7.36
N SER A 47 -1.81 -13.54 -7.79
CA SER A 47 -2.23 -12.94 -9.05
C SER A 47 -2.41 -11.42 -8.94
N LEU A 48 -1.42 -10.65 -9.41
CA LEU A 48 -1.50 -9.19 -9.54
C LEU A 48 -2.79 -8.71 -10.25
N LEU A 49 -3.25 -9.43 -11.27
CA LEU A 49 -4.48 -9.08 -12.00
C LEU A 49 -5.74 -9.17 -11.13
N ARG A 50 -5.81 -10.12 -10.20
CA ARG A 50 -6.96 -10.26 -9.28
C ARG A 50 -6.94 -9.15 -8.21
N ALA A 51 -5.76 -8.82 -7.68
CA ALA A 51 -5.59 -7.69 -6.77
C ALA A 51 -6.02 -6.35 -7.44
N LEU A 52 -5.63 -6.13 -8.70
CA LEU A 52 -6.04 -4.93 -9.44
C LEU A 52 -7.53 -4.90 -9.78
N ARG A 53 -8.16 -6.07 -9.98
CA ARG A 53 -9.62 -6.15 -10.14
C ARG A 53 -10.34 -5.78 -8.85
N PHE A 54 -9.87 -6.25 -7.70
CA PHE A 54 -10.41 -5.84 -6.41
C PHE A 54 -10.36 -4.32 -6.24
N VAL A 55 -9.19 -3.70 -6.50
CA VAL A 55 -9.05 -2.23 -6.43
C VAL A 55 -10.03 -1.51 -7.36
N ARG A 56 -10.16 -1.96 -8.61
CA ARG A 56 -11.12 -1.37 -9.57
C ARG A 56 -12.58 -1.55 -9.15
N GLN A 57 -12.92 -2.70 -8.57
CA GLN A 57 -14.26 -2.99 -8.07
C GLN A 57 -14.59 -2.14 -6.84
N ALA A 58 -13.64 -1.98 -5.91
CA ALA A 58 -13.79 -1.09 -4.76
C ALA A 58 -14.07 0.36 -5.19
N GLY A 59 -13.41 0.82 -6.25
CA GLY A 59 -13.66 2.14 -6.83
C GLY A 59 -14.90 2.25 -7.73
N ALA A 60 -15.67 1.17 -7.96
CA ALA A 60 -16.83 1.15 -8.87
C ALA A 60 -16.53 1.74 -10.28
N GLY A 61 -15.31 1.54 -10.79
CA GLY A 61 -14.87 2.10 -12.09
C GLY A 61 -14.42 3.56 -12.06
N ALA A 62 -14.31 4.18 -10.88
CA ALA A 62 -13.69 5.49 -10.69
C ALA A 62 -12.21 5.49 -11.15
N PRO A 63 -11.59 6.68 -11.28
CA PRO A 63 -10.17 6.76 -11.62
C PRO A 63 -9.29 6.06 -10.59
N ALA A 64 -8.02 5.83 -10.97
CA ALA A 64 -7.11 4.99 -10.19
C ALA A 64 -6.95 5.49 -8.74
N ARG A 65 -6.82 6.80 -8.55
CA ARG A 65 -6.69 7.44 -7.23
C ARG A 65 -7.83 7.04 -6.30
N GLU A 66 -9.06 7.28 -6.74
CA GLU A 66 -10.28 7.01 -5.97
C GLU A 66 -10.44 5.52 -5.72
N SER A 67 -10.09 4.69 -6.71
CA SER A 67 -10.11 3.23 -6.56
C SER A 67 -9.14 2.74 -5.47
N PHE A 68 -7.93 3.29 -5.40
CA PHE A 68 -6.97 2.93 -4.35
C PHE A 68 -7.38 3.43 -2.97
N ILE A 69 -7.97 4.63 -2.89
CA ILE A 69 -8.50 5.17 -1.63
C ILE A 69 -9.65 4.28 -1.14
N ALA A 70 -10.63 3.97 -1.99
CA ALA A 70 -11.76 3.11 -1.63
C ALA A 70 -11.33 1.71 -1.18
N ALA A 71 -10.35 1.11 -1.87
CA ALA A 71 -9.76 -0.16 -1.45
C ALA A 71 -9.07 -0.06 -0.08
N GLY A 72 -8.30 1.02 0.15
CA GLY A 72 -7.69 1.27 1.45
C GLY A 72 -8.72 1.49 2.55
N GLU A 73 -9.82 2.20 2.25
CA GLU A 73 -10.89 2.44 3.21
C GLU A 73 -11.66 1.18 3.61
N PHE A 74 -11.86 0.27 2.66
CA PHE A 74 -12.42 -1.04 2.95
C PHE A 74 -11.54 -1.86 3.91
N LEU A 75 -10.21 -1.76 3.79
CA LEU A 75 -9.27 -2.59 4.54
C LEU A 75 -8.80 -1.95 5.87
N LEU A 76 -8.69 -0.63 5.91
CA LEU A 76 -8.06 0.12 7.01
C LEU A 76 -9.01 1.12 7.68
N GLY A 77 -10.23 1.28 7.16
CA GLY A 77 -11.18 2.30 7.61
C GLY A 77 -10.96 3.67 6.98
N PRO A 78 -11.68 4.70 7.43
CA PRO A 78 -11.77 5.99 6.74
C PRO A 78 -10.40 6.67 6.58
N SER A 79 -10.15 7.18 5.39
CA SER A 79 -8.90 7.87 5.08
C SER A 79 -8.95 9.34 5.54
N ARG A 80 -7.76 9.92 5.76
CA ARG A 80 -7.55 11.35 5.97
C ARG A 80 -6.75 11.92 4.81
N HIS A 81 -6.74 13.24 4.68
CA HIS A 81 -5.92 13.92 3.68
C HIS A 81 -4.43 13.58 3.89
N GLY A 82 -3.72 13.23 2.80
CA GLY A 82 -2.35 12.71 2.86
C GLY A 82 -1.36 13.60 3.63
N LEU A 83 -1.44 14.91 3.48
CA LEU A 83 -0.60 15.88 4.22
C LEU A 83 -0.81 15.89 5.74
N THR A 84 -1.84 15.21 6.25
CA THR A 84 -2.08 15.04 7.69
C THR A 84 -1.50 13.75 8.25
N ALA A 85 -0.77 12.99 7.42
CA ALA A 85 -0.08 11.79 7.87
C ALA A 85 0.97 12.12 8.93
N ARG A 86 1.01 11.29 9.96
CA ARG A 86 2.00 11.31 11.03
C ARG A 86 2.95 10.15 10.88
N ARG A 87 4.09 10.23 11.55
CA ARG A 87 5.07 9.14 11.54
C ARG A 87 4.41 7.82 11.98
N GLY A 88 4.49 6.81 11.12
CA GLY A 88 3.92 5.48 11.32
C GLY A 88 2.58 5.26 10.62
N ASP A 89 1.94 6.31 10.11
CA ASP A 89 0.71 6.19 9.32
C ASP A 89 1.00 5.49 7.98
N VAL A 90 0.02 4.72 7.50
CA VAL A 90 0.02 4.22 6.12
C VAL A 90 -0.41 5.36 5.21
N VAL A 91 0.25 5.50 4.07
CA VAL A 91 0.00 6.59 3.12
C VAL A 91 -0.11 6.03 1.71
N LEU A 92 -1.11 6.48 0.98
CA LEU A 92 -1.16 6.34 -0.48
C LEU A 92 -0.41 7.52 -1.08
N ALA A 93 0.70 7.24 -1.76
CA ALA A 93 1.52 8.24 -2.42
C ALA A 93 1.34 8.18 -3.93
N ARG A 94 1.26 9.35 -4.57
CA ARG A 94 1.40 9.48 -6.02
C ARG A 94 2.88 9.48 -6.37
N SER A 95 3.36 8.42 -6.98
CA SER A 95 4.68 8.43 -7.60
C SER A 95 4.55 9.04 -8.99
N GLY A 96 5.22 10.17 -9.20
CA GLY A 96 5.29 10.85 -10.51
C GLY A 96 5.98 10.02 -11.60
N GLY A 97 6.53 8.85 -11.25
CA GLY A 97 7.06 7.85 -12.17
C GLY A 97 6.29 6.53 -12.12
N ARG A 98 6.50 5.68 -13.12
CA ARG A 98 6.09 4.27 -13.06
C ARG A 98 6.76 3.59 -11.87
N VAL A 99 6.04 3.35 -10.78
CA VAL A 99 6.48 2.42 -9.71
C VAL A 99 6.20 1.01 -10.24
N GLY A 100 7.14 0.48 -11.01
CA GLY A 100 6.98 -0.80 -11.73
C GLY A 100 6.03 -0.72 -12.94
N ARG A 101 5.28 -1.80 -13.20
CA ARG A 101 4.44 -1.96 -14.42
C ARG A 101 2.99 -1.46 -14.28
N VAL A 102 2.59 -0.95 -13.11
CA VAL A 102 1.20 -0.57 -12.82
C VAL A 102 1.16 0.86 -12.28
N SER A 103 0.04 1.55 -12.49
CA SER A 103 -0.23 2.99 -12.25
C SER A 103 0.53 3.63 -11.09
N GLY A 104 0.95 4.89 -11.27
CA GLY A 104 1.80 5.71 -10.36
C GLY A 104 1.21 6.05 -8.98
N TYR A 105 0.61 5.09 -8.30
CA TYR A 105 0.25 5.14 -6.90
C TYR A 105 0.92 3.97 -6.16
N SER A 106 1.41 4.24 -4.96
CA SER A 106 2.02 3.22 -4.10
C SER A 106 1.64 3.46 -2.66
N PHE A 107 1.37 2.37 -1.93
CA PHE A 107 1.30 2.44 -0.47
C PHE A 107 2.70 2.51 0.13
N GLY A 108 2.82 3.25 1.22
CA GLY A 108 4.04 3.41 1.99
C GLY A 108 3.76 3.82 3.41
N VAL A 109 4.82 4.01 4.19
CA VAL A 109 4.75 4.42 5.60
C VAL A 109 5.32 5.83 5.74
N CYS A 110 4.58 6.72 6.40
CA CYS A 110 5.08 8.04 6.72
C CYS A 110 6.19 7.95 7.79
N THR A 111 7.34 8.54 7.53
CA THR A 111 8.46 8.64 8.48
C THR A 111 8.65 10.06 9.04
N GLY A 112 7.70 10.96 8.79
CA GLY A 112 7.76 12.37 9.15
C GLY A 112 7.66 13.24 7.90
N SER A 113 8.80 13.69 7.37
CA SER A 113 8.87 14.50 6.13
C SER A 113 8.82 13.69 4.84
N HIS A 114 8.87 12.36 4.93
CA HIS A 114 8.95 11.43 3.80
C HIS A 114 7.98 10.27 3.96
N ILE A 115 7.67 9.64 2.83
CA ILE A 115 6.90 8.40 2.73
C ILE A 115 7.87 7.35 2.19
N VAL A 116 8.00 6.24 2.90
CA VAL A 116 8.83 5.11 2.48
C VAL A 116 7.94 4.07 1.81
N ALA A 117 8.21 3.81 0.53
CA ALA A 117 7.48 2.84 -0.28
C ALA A 117 8.47 1.88 -0.96
N PRO A 118 8.06 0.63 -1.28
CA PRO A 118 8.88 -0.24 -2.10
C PRO A 118 8.94 0.29 -3.54
N GLY A 119 10.16 0.59 -4.02
CA GLY A 119 10.47 0.86 -5.42
C GLY A 119 10.82 -0.42 -6.17
N THR A 120 11.38 -0.30 -7.38
CA THR A 120 11.64 -1.48 -8.24
C THR A 120 12.73 -2.41 -7.69
N ASP A 121 13.78 -1.86 -7.10
CA ASP A 121 14.98 -2.58 -6.63
C ASP A 121 15.40 -2.18 -5.21
N ARG A 122 14.77 -1.14 -4.65
CA ARG A 122 15.10 -0.55 -3.36
C ARG A 122 13.88 0.16 -2.76
N LEU A 123 14.01 0.56 -1.50
CA LEU A 123 13.06 1.49 -0.90
C LEU A 123 13.19 2.87 -1.56
N GLU A 124 12.05 3.45 -1.91
CA GLU A 124 11.93 4.81 -2.39
C GLU A 124 11.41 5.71 -1.27
N PHE A 125 11.99 6.91 -1.19
CA PHE A 125 11.59 7.96 -0.26
C PHE A 125 10.92 9.05 -1.07
N LEU A 126 9.60 9.10 -1.00
CA LEU A 126 8.79 10.12 -1.64
C LEU A 126 8.60 11.29 -0.66
N PRO A 127 8.59 12.55 -1.12
CA PRO A 127 8.29 13.68 -0.25
C PRO A 127 6.84 13.55 0.26
N ILE A 128 6.57 14.04 1.48
CA ILE A 128 5.20 14.03 2.03
C ILE A 128 4.18 14.75 1.14
N THR A 129 4.64 15.69 0.29
CA THR A 129 3.81 16.39 -0.69
C THR A 129 3.25 15.48 -1.80
N SER A 130 3.76 14.26 -1.93
CA SER A 130 3.20 13.22 -2.79
C SER A 130 2.06 12.43 -2.13
N ALA A 131 1.73 12.68 -0.86
CA ALA A 131 0.68 11.98 -0.14
C ALA A 131 -0.72 12.38 -0.61
N GLU A 132 -1.51 11.40 -1.04
CA GLU A 132 -2.89 11.58 -1.51
C GLU A 132 -3.90 11.26 -0.40
N ALA A 133 -3.64 10.20 0.36
CA ALA A 133 -4.47 9.75 1.47
C ALA A 133 -3.62 9.10 2.56
N ALA A 134 -4.11 9.13 3.81
CA ALA A 134 -3.41 8.56 4.95
C ALA A 134 -4.37 7.84 5.92
N TRP A 135 -3.86 6.80 6.56
CA TRP A 135 -4.56 6.01 7.58
C TRP A 135 -3.75 5.99 8.87
N SER A 136 -4.39 6.36 9.97
CA SER A 136 -3.79 6.28 11.30
C SER A 136 -3.69 4.81 11.73
N LEU A 137 -2.53 4.42 12.26
CA LEU A 137 -2.32 3.11 12.88
C LEU A 137 -2.11 3.22 14.39
#